data_AF-A0A7Y0S500-F1
#
_entry.id   AF-A0A7Y0S500-F1
#
_cell.length_a   1.000
_cell.length_b   1.000
_cell.length_c   1.000
_cell.angle_alpha   90.00
_cell.angle_beta   90.00
_cell.angle_gamma   90.00
#
_symmetry.space_group_name_H-M   'P 1'
#
loop_
_entity.id
_entity.type
_entity.pdbx_description
1 polymer ?
#
loop_
_entity_poly.entity_id
_entity_poly.type
_entity_poly.pdbx_seq_one_letter_code
_entity_poly.pdbx_strand_id
1 'polypeptide(L)'
;TLGLKLGHSLNQGLVVSEQQPAFLHMVSSPGEEESYLEGISQKTGRLPLFGGSAADNSVHGNWALFTQSQSTRNGAAAALF
;
A
#
# COMPACT_ATOMS: atom_id res chain seq x y z
N THR A 1 -16.94 1.02 18.16
CA THR A 1 -17.10 0.06 17.05
C THR A 1 -16.95 0.82 15.75
N LEU A 2 -16.14 0.32 14.81
CA LEU A 2 -15.59 0.98 13.60
C LEU A 2 -14.46 2.00 13.87
N GLY A 3 -13.24 1.63 13.50
CA GLY A 3 -12.06 2.52 13.55
C GLY A 3 -10.73 1.79 13.75
N LEU A 4 -10.78 0.57 14.32
CA LEU A 4 -9.60 -0.26 14.65
C LEU A 4 -9.45 -1.49 13.74
N LYS A 5 -9.89 -1.37 12.48
CA LYS A 5 -9.65 -2.36 11.41
C LYS A 5 -8.92 -1.74 10.20
N LEU A 6 -8.10 -0.72 10.43
CA LEU A 6 -6.94 -0.42 9.56
C LEU A 6 -5.82 -1.38 9.97
N GLY A 7 -6.03 -2.69 9.92
CA GLY A 7 -5.75 -3.45 8.71
C GLY A 7 -4.35 -4.05 8.88
N HIS A 8 -4.30 -5.35 9.13
CA HIS A 8 -3.18 -6.19 9.62
C HIS A 8 -1.90 -6.21 8.73
N SER A 9 -1.58 -5.17 7.96
CA SER A 9 -0.57 -5.27 6.89
C SER A 9 0.10 -3.98 6.39
N LEU A 10 0.07 -2.90 7.18
CA LEU A 10 1.08 -1.84 7.07
C LEU A 10 1.90 -1.84 8.36
N ASN A 11 2.79 -2.83 8.53
CA ASN A 11 3.57 -3.04 9.76
C ASN A 11 4.50 -1.88 10.12
N GLN A 12 4.64 -0.87 9.27
CA GLN A 12 5.34 0.38 9.53
C GLN A 12 4.54 1.49 8.86
N GLY A 13 3.82 2.31 9.63
CA GLY A 13 2.91 3.32 9.11
C GLY A 13 3.60 4.25 8.10
N LEU A 14 2.87 4.65 7.05
CA LEU A 14 3.35 5.61 6.06
C LEU A 14 3.75 6.93 6.75
N VAL A 15 5.04 7.29 6.70
CA VAL A 15 5.58 8.54 7.24
C VAL A 15 5.61 9.57 6.12
N VAL A 16 4.95 10.71 6.32
CA VAL A 16 4.97 11.84 5.39
C VAL A 16 5.96 12.88 5.92
N SER A 17 6.86 13.37 5.07
CA SER A 17 7.83 14.42 5.43
C SER A 17 7.21 15.82 5.35
N GLU A 18 7.90 16.83 5.90
CA GLU A 18 7.49 18.25 5.82
C GLU A 18 7.43 18.76 4.37
N GLN A 19 8.20 18.17 3.47
CA GLN A 19 8.10 18.42 2.04
C GLN A 19 7.03 17.52 1.44
N GLN A 20 6.02 18.13 0.83
CA GLN A 20 4.94 17.37 0.22
C GLN A 20 5.49 16.53 -0.95
N PRO A 21 5.29 15.20 -0.94
CA PRO A 21 5.75 14.34 -2.02
C PRO A 21 5.04 14.72 -3.33
N ALA A 22 5.71 14.47 -4.45
CA ALA A 22 5.15 14.64 -5.78
C ALA A 22 4.17 13.51 -6.13
N PHE A 23 4.44 12.28 -5.68
CA PHE A 23 3.53 11.14 -5.89
C PHE A 23 3.77 9.99 -4.90
N LEU A 24 2.79 9.08 -4.84
CA LEU A 24 2.89 7.78 -4.19
C LEU A 24 2.98 6.67 -5.23
N HIS A 25 3.87 5.70 -5.00
CA HIS A 25 3.80 4.39 -5.66
C HIS A 25 3.35 3.32 -4.66
N MET A 26 2.35 2.50 -5.01
CA MET A 26 1.83 1.44 -4.13
C MET A 26 1.50 0.17 -4.90
N VAL A 27 1.87 -0.98 -4.35
CA VAL A 27 1.44 -2.29 -4.84
C VAL A 27 0.83 -3.07 -3.69
N SER A 28 -0.39 -3.61 -3.86
CA SER A 28 -1.07 -4.40 -2.82
C SER A 28 -1.25 -5.85 -3.21
N SER A 29 -1.65 -6.69 -2.25
CA SER A 29 -2.29 -7.97 -2.57
C SER A 29 -3.56 -7.73 -3.42
N PRO A 30 -3.87 -8.62 -4.38
CA PRO A 30 -5.09 -8.54 -5.19
C PRO A 30 -6.37 -8.40 -4.37
N GLY A 31 -7.23 -7.47 -4.80
CA GLY A 31 -8.56 -7.26 -4.22
C GLY A 31 -8.60 -6.32 -3.02
N GLU A 32 -7.45 -5.84 -2.57
CA GLU A 32 -7.35 -4.93 -1.41
C GLU A 32 -6.96 -3.49 -1.81
N GLU A 33 -6.72 -3.22 -3.11
CA GLU A 33 -6.23 -1.93 -3.59
C GLU A 33 -7.06 -0.76 -3.07
N GLU A 34 -8.39 -0.80 -3.30
CA GLU A 34 -9.30 0.30 -3.00
C GLU A 34 -9.33 0.65 -1.51
N SER A 35 -9.27 -0.36 -0.65
CA SER A 35 -9.22 -0.19 0.82
C SER A 35 -7.96 0.54 1.26
N TYR A 36 -6.80 0.19 0.68
CA TYR A 36 -5.55 0.90 0.95
C TYR A 36 -5.55 2.31 0.38
N LEU A 37 -6.09 2.50 -0.84
CA LEU A 37 -6.20 3.81 -1.47
C LEU A 37 -7.03 4.79 -0.65
N GLU A 38 -8.17 4.33 -0.13
CA GLU A 38 -9.02 5.14 0.73
C GLU A 38 -8.27 5.56 2.00
N GLY A 39 -7.64 4.60 2.70
CA GLY A 39 -6.90 4.87 3.93
C GLY A 39 -5.68 5.78 3.73
N ILE A 40 -4.99 5.67 2.60
CA ILE A 40 -3.84 6.52 2.28
C ILE A 40 -4.31 7.93 1.90
N SER A 41 -5.35 8.06 1.07
CA SER A 41 -5.89 9.35 0.63
C SER A 41 -6.40 10.19 1.80
N GLN A 42 -6.92 9.57 2.85
CA GLN A 42 -7.30 10.25 4.10
C GLN A 42 -6.10 10.92 4.81
N LYS A 43 -4.87 10.43 4.59
CA LYS A 43 -3.65 10.94 5.21
C LYS A 43 -2.84 11.87 4.32
N THR A 44 -2.77 11.58 3.02
CA THR A 44 -1.93 12.30 2.05
C THR A 44 -2.69 13.36 1.25
N GLY A 45 -4.03 13.32 1.25
CA GLY A 45 -4.85 14.18 0.42
C GLY A 45 -4.82 13.75 -1.05
N ARG A 46 -4.81 14.71 -1.98
CA ARG A 46 -4.86 14.46 -3.44
C ARG A 46 -3.48 14.25 -4.06
N LEU A 47 -2.68 13.38 -3.45
CA LEU A 47 -1.39 13.00 -3.99
C LEU A 47 -1.59 12.08 -5.22
N PRO A 48 -0.98 12.37 -6.38
CA PRO A 48 -0.99 11.44 -7.51
C PRO A 48 -0.49 10.07 -7.08
N LEU A 49 -1.17 9.02 -7.55
CA LEU A 49 -0.90 7.66 -7.15
C LEU A 49 -0.72 6.76 -8.36
N PHE A 50 0.36 6.00 -8.34
CA PHE A 50 0.69 4.98 -9.34
C PHE A 50 0.77 3.62 -8.66
N GLY A 51 0.24 2.58 -9.31
CA GLY A 51 0.18 1.28 -8.67
C GLY A 51 -0.85 0.32 -9.22
N GLY A 52 -1.02 -0.78 -8.51
CA GLY A 52 -1.99 -1.84 -8.77
C GLY A 52 -1.80 -3.01 -7.80
N SER A 53 -2.39 -4.16 -8.08
CA SER A 53 -2.09 -5.36 -7.31
C SER A 53 -0.87 -6.11 -7.84
N ALA A 54 -0.23 -6.81 -6.91
CA ALA A 54 0.80 -7.79 -7.20
C ALA A 54 0.18 -9.01 -7.90
N ALA A 55 0.80 -9.43 -8.99
CA ALA A 55 0.42 -10.64 -9.70
C ALA A 55 1.59 -11.63 -9.72
N ASP A 56 1.28 -12.90 -10.00
CA ASP A 56 2.26 -13.88 -10.46
C ASP A 56 1.98 -14.22 -11.93
N ASN A 57 2.81 -15.07 -12.54
CA ASN A 57 2.72 -15.44 -13.96
C ASN A 57 1.36 -16.05 -14.38
N SER A 58 0.51 -16.40 -13.41
CA SER A 58 -0.74 -17.14 -13.58
C SER A 58 -1.87 -16.73 -12.61
N VAL A 59 -1.66 -15.70 -11.78
CA VAL A 59 -2.58 -15.29 -10.70
C VAL A 59 -2.96 -16.44 -9.74
N HIS A 60 -2.02 -17.33 -9.44
CA HIS A 60 -2.22 -18.52 -8.58
C HIS A 60 -2.00 -18.27 -7.08
N GLY A 61 -1.84 -17.03 -6.62
CA GLY A 61 -1.53 -16.76 -5.21
C GLY A 61 -0.05 -16.78 -4.89
N ASN A 62 0.81 -16.81 -5.91
CA ASN A 62 2.26 -16.93 -5.77
C ASN A 62 3.01 -15.60 -5.81
N TRP A 63 2.29 -14.49 -5.81
CA TRP A 63 2.89 -13.15 -5.71
C TRP A 63 3.60 -12.96 -4.37
N ALA A 64 4.49 -11.98 -4.34
CA ALA A 64 5.11 -11.48 -3.12
C ALA A 64 5.34 -9.97 -3.26
N LEU A 65 5.11 -9.26 -2.16
CA LEU A 65 5.43 -7.86 -1.98
C LEU A 65 6.76 -7.77 -1.25
N PHE A 66 7.61 -6.85 -1.67
CA PHE A 66 8.92 -6.62 -1.08
C PHE A 66 9.02 -5.18 -0.60
N THR A 67 9.50 -5.00 0.62
CA THR A 67 9.95 -3.71 1.15
C THR A 67 11.45 -3.80 1.47
N GLN A 68 12.04 -2.71 1.96
CA GLN A 68 13.45 -2.71 2.37
C GLN A 68 13.76 -3.72 3.48
N SER A 69 12.76 -4.09 4.30
CA SER A 69 12.98 -4.89 5.52
C SER A 69 12.22 -6.21 5.56
N GLN A 70 11.26 -6.44 4.65
CA GLN A 70 10.40 -7.62 4.69
C GLN A 70 9.90 -8.03 3.31
N SER A 71 9.47 -9.30 3.22
CA SER A 71 8.63 -9.79 2.14
C SER A 71 7.35 -10.38 2.72
N THR A 72 6.23 -10.19 2.03
CA THR A 72 4.91 -10.68 2.45
C THR A 72 4.03 -10.97 1.24
N ARG A 73 3.07 -11.88 1.39
CA ARG A 73 2.01 -12.10 0.38
C ARG A 73 0.77 -11.25 0.59
N ASN A 74 0.60 -10.73 1.80
CA ASN A 74 -0.56 -9.97 2.22
C ASN A 74 -0.13 -8.55 2.57
N GLY A 75 -0.90 -7.56 2.10
CA GLY A 75 -0.69 -6.18 2.47
C GLY A 75 -0.43 -5.25 1.31
N ALA A 76 0.33 -4.19 1.59
CA ALA A 76 0.79 -3.26 0.58
C ALA A 76 2.26 -2.87 0.81
N ALA A 77 3.00 -2.72 -0.28
CA ALA A 77 4.30 -2.07 -0.32
C ALA A 77 4.11 -0.69 -0.95
N ALA A 78 4.59 0.36 -0.27
CA ALA A 78 4.38 1.74 -0.70
C ALA A 78 5.64 2.59 -0.52
N ALA A 79 5.80 3.60 -1.38
CA ALA A 79 6.88 4.58 -1.32
C ALA A 79 6.38 5.97 -1.76
N LEU A 80 6.88 7.01 -1.10
CA LEU A 80 6.64 8.41 -1.43
C LEU A 80 7.87 8.98 -2.15
N PHE A 81 7.64 9.80 -3.17
CA PHE A 81 8.68 10.45 -3.98
C PHE A 81 8.38 11.94 -4.12
#